data_AF-D8IYW7-F1
#
_entry.id   AF-D8IYW7-F1
#
_cell.length_a   1.000
_cell.length_b   1.000
_cell.length_c   1.000
_cell.angle_alpha   90.00
_cell.angle_beta   90.00
_cell.angle_gamma   90.00
#
_symmetry.space_group_name_H-M   'P 1'
#
loop_
_entity.id
_entity.type
_entity.pdbx_description
1 polymer ?
#
loop_
_entity_poly.entity_id
_entity_poly.type
_entity_poly.pdbx_seq_one_letter_code
_entity_poly.pdbx_strand_id
1 'polypeptide(L)'
;MNVAPPSLQSSRIEMYFGDILLSSGTSFITRRGSKLFLTSNSHNVTGRDQHAGACLSAREGIPNNVVIRYNKADNPGEFLSYQEPILANDEPLWFKHPKLGKTADFVALKLTNSPGAIIHPIDPVSVGVPTK
;
A
#
# COMPACT_ATOMS: atom_id res chain seq x y z
N MET A 1 0.47 -19.79 -18.63
CA MET A 1 -0.67 -19.05 -18.05
C MET A 1 -0.56 -17.62 -18.56
N ASN A 2 -1.57 -17.10 -19.25
CA ASN A 2 -1.56 -15.72 -19.75
C ASN A 2 -2.31 -14.84 -18.73
N VAL A 3 -1.57 -14.23 -17.81
CA VAL A 3 -2.13 -13.35 -16.78
C VAL A 3 -2.04 -11.91 -17.28
N ALA A 4 -3.15 -11.17 -17.21
CA ALA A 4 -3.14 -9.75 -17.55
C ALA A 4 -2.16 -9.00 -16.63
N PRO A 5 -1.25 -8.15 -17.15
CA PRO A 5 -0.25 -7.46 -16.33
C PRO A 5 -0.82 -6.75 -15.08
N PRO A 6 -1.98 -6.06 -15.14
CA PRO A 6 -2.55 -5.40 -13.96
C PRO A 6 -2.83 -6.34 -12.78
N SER A 7 -3.18 -7.61 -13.06
CA SER A 7 -3.43 -8.62 -12.03
C SER A 7 -2.18 -8.96 -11.21
N LEU A 8 -0.99 -8.70 -11.74
CA LEU A 8 0.29 -8.87 -11.05
C LEU A 8 0.82 -7.58 -10.42
N GLN A 9 0.18 -6.44 -10.69
CA GLN A 9 0.58 -5.11 -10.21
C GLN A 9 -0.21 -4.66 -8.98
N SER A 10 -1.40 -5.23 -8.74
CA SER A 10 -2.15 -5.03 -7.50
C SER A 10 -1.67 -6.01 -6.42
N SER A 11 -1.48 -5.50 -5.21
CA SER A 11 -1.16 -6.31 -4.03
C SER A 11 -2.27 -6.18 -2.99
N ARG A 12 -2.55 -7.30 -2.31
CA ARG A 12 -3.39 -7.27 -1.10
C ARG A 12 -2.57 -6.77 0.06
N ILE A 13 -3.16 -5.87 0.85
CA ILE A 13 -2.58 -5.38 2.10
C ILE A 13 -3.51 -5.66 3.27
N GLU A 14 -2.93 -5.80 4.45
CA GLU A 14 -3.62 -6.01 5.71
C GLU A 14 -3.08 -5.01 6.73
N MET A 15 -3.99 -4.32 7.42
CA MET A 15 -3.66 -3.21 8.31
C MET A 15 -3.81 -3.67 9.77
N TYR A 16 -2.78 -3.43 10.57
CA TYR A 16 -2.67 -3.97 11.92
C TYR A 16 -2.43 -2.87 12.95
N PHE A 17 -2.91 -3.10 14.17
CA PHE A 17 -2.45 -2.43 15.39
C PHE A 17 -1.77 -3.46 16.29
N GLY A 18 -0.44 -3.44 16.34
CA GLY A 18 0.32 -4.55 16.91
C GLY A 18 0.03 -5.83 16.12
N ASP A 19 -0.46 -6.86 16.80
CA ASP A 19 -0.83 -8.14 16.18
C ASP A 19 -2.32 -8.23 15.79
N ILE A 20 -3.10 -7.17 16.05
CA ILE A 20 -4.55 -7.17 15.80
C ILE A 20 -4.81 -6.72 14.37
N LEU A 21 -5.37 -7.62 13.55
CA LEU A 21 -5.89 -7.28 12.23
C LEU A 21 -7.08 -6.33 12.39
N LEU A 22 -6.98 -5.15 11.76
CA LEU A 22 -8.04 -4.13 11.75
C LEU A 22 -8.88 -4.21 10.48
N SER A 23 -8.23 -4.32 9.31
CA SER A 23 -8.90 -4.36 8.00
C SER A 23 -7.92 -4.84 6.91
N SER A 24 -8.42 -5.02 5.69
CA SER A 24 -7.63 -5.34 4.50
C SER A 24 -7.96 -4.40 3.35
N GLY A 25 -7.04 -4.24 2.41
CA GLY A 25 -7.21 -3.35 1.27
C GLY A 25 -6.37 -3.78 0.06
N THR A 26 -6.32 -2.87 -0.91
CA THR A 26 -5.52 -3.03 -2.13
C THR A 26 -4.48 -1.93 -2.20
N SER A 27 -3.32 -2.27 -2.72
CA SER A 27 -2.24 -1.35 -3.00
C SER A 27 -1.62 -1.64 -4.36
N PHE A 28 -0.79 -0.70 -4.79
CA PHE A 28 0.10 -0.85 -5.93
C PHE A 28 1.52 -0.54 -5.47
N ILE A 29 2.50 -1.22 -6.06
CA ILE A 29 3.90 -0.85 -5.83
C ILE A 29 4.31 0.11 -6.92
N THR A 30 4.73 1.31 -6.55
CA THR A 30 5.24 2.32 -7.49
C THR A 30 6.74 2.48 -7.32
N ARG A 31 7.40 2.95 -8.39
CA ARG A 31 8.85 3.16 -8.41
C ARG A 31 9.19 4.61 -8.71
N ARG A 32 10.16 5.14 -7.98
CA ARG A 32 10.79 6.44 -8.26
C ARG A 32 12.31 6.30 -8.12
N GLY A 33 13.01 6.31 -9.26
CA GLY A 33 14.43 5.95 -9.30
C GLY A 33 14.62 4.49 -8.85
N SER A 34 15.54 4.25 -7.91
CA SER A 34 15.79 2.93 -7.32
C SER A 34 14.89 2.59 -6.12
N LYS A 35 14.00 3.50 -5.71
CA LYS A 35 13.15 3.32 -4.53
C LYS A 35 11.77 2.81 -4.91
N LEU A 36 11.26 1.89 -4.09
CA LEU A 36 9.90 1.35 -4.19
C LEU A 36 9.01 1.95 -3.11
N PHE A 37 7.75 2.15 -3.46
CA PHE A 37 6.74 2.69 -2.58
C PHE A 37 5.46 1.87 -2.67
N LEU A 38 4.87 1.57 -1.53
CA LEU A 38 3.48 1.14 -1.44
C LEU A 38 2.59 2.36 -1.68
N THR A 39 1.85 2.35 -2.76
CA THR A 39 0.81 3.35 -3.04
C THR A 39 -0.55 2.74 -2.75
N SER A 40 -1.31 3.38 -1.87
CA SER A 40 -2.61 2.89 -1.41
C SER A 40 -3.49 4.08 -1.04
N ASN A 41 -4.78 3.84 -0.88
CA ASN A 41 -5.68 4.83 -0.30
C ASN A 41 -5.20 5.33 1.06
N SER A 42 -5.40 6.63 1.34
CA SER A 42 -4.97 7.23 2.60
C SER A 42 -5.70 6.61 3.78
N HIS A 43 -6.97 6.26 3.60
CA HIS A 43 -7.78 5.66 4.65
C HIS A 43 -7.24 4.30 5.13
N ASN A 44 -6.49 3.57 4.30
CA ASN A 44 -5.86 2.32 4.72
C ASN A 44 -4.75 2.56 5.75
N VAL A 45 -3.99 3.66 5.65
CA VAL A 45 -2.91 3.93 6.62
C VAL A 45 -3.32 4.81 7.79
N THR A 46 -4.37 5.62 7.62
CA THR A 46 -4.88 6.47 8.71
C THR A 46 -5.93 5.75 9.56
N GLY A 47 -6.53 4.67 9.05
CA GLY A 47 -7.69 4.02 9.67
C GLY A 47 -8.93 4.91 9.73
N ARG A 48 -8.97 6.02 8.97
CA ARG A 48 -10.01 7.05 9.04
C ARG A 48 -10.63 7.32 7.69
N ASP A 49 -11.93 7.59 7.69
CA ASP A 49 -12.65 8.06 6.53
C ASP A 49 -12.05 9.38 6.05
N GLN A 50 -11.84 9.49 4.74
CA GLN A 50 -11.19 10.65 4.15
C GLN A 50 -12.04 11.93 4.19
N HIS A 51 -13.36 11.82 4.23
CA HIS A 51 -14.30 12.94 4.16
C HIS A 51 -14.73 13.39 5.55
N ALA A 52 -15.07 12.43 6.42
CA ALA A 52 -15.58 12.65 7.77
C ALA A 52 -14.49 12.60 8.86
N GLY A 53 -13.33 11.99 8.59
CA GLY A 53 -12.26 11.80 9.58
C GLY A 53 -12.56 10.76 10.67
N ALA A 54 -13.74 10.13 10.62
CA ALA A 54 -14.18 9.09 11.56
C ALA A 54 -13.34 7.82 11.41
N CYS A 55 -13.11 7.09 12.50
CA CYS A 55 -12.43 5.80 12.43
C CYS A 55 -13.26 4.80 11.61
N LEU A 56 -12.62 4.05 10.70
CA LEU A 56 -13.27 3.05 9.85
C LEU A 56 -13.38 1.68 10.51
N SER A 57 -12.54 1.40 11.50
CA SER A 57 -12.61 0.17 12.26
C SER A 57 -13.66 0.28 13.37
N ALA A 58 -14.49 -0.74 13.53
CA ALA A 58 -15.37 -0.89 14.70
C ALA A 58 -14.58 -0.99 16.02
N ARG A 59 -13.27 -1.24 15.95
CA ARG A 59 -12.34 -1.24 17.08
C ARG A 59 -11.62 0.10 17.27
N GLU A 60 -11.97 1.12 16.49
CA GLU A 60 -11.41 2.49 16.48
C GLU A 60 -9.88 2.61 16.37
N GLY A 61 -9.18 1.51 16.08
CA GLY A 61 -7.72 1.48 15.99
C GLY A 61 -7.18 2.19 14.74
N ILE A 62 -6.16 3.03 14.93
CA ILE A 62 -5.32 3.56 13.85
C ILE A 62 -4.23 2.51 13.58
N PRO A 63 -4.06 2.02 12.35
CA PRO A 63 -3.05 1.00 12.09
C PRO A 63 -1.64 1.57 12.28
N ASN A 64 -0.76 0.78 12.90
CA ASN A 64 0.64 1.11 13.09
C ASN A 64 1.58 0.31 12.16
N ASN A 65 1.07 -0.73 11.51
CA ASN A 65 1.79 -1.55 10.56
C ASN A 65 0.90 -2.04 9.41
N VAL A 66 1.50 -2.30 8.25
CA VAL A 66 0.86 -2.91 7.10
C VAL A 66 1.61 -4.17 6.69
N VAL A 67 0.88 -5.25 6.44
CA VAL A 67 1.41 -6.47 5.84
C VAL A 67 1.06 -6.47 4.36
N ILE A 68 2.05 -6.67 3.50
CA ILE A 68 1.91 -6.67 2.05
C ILE A 68 2.12 -8.08 1.54
N ARG A 69 1.16 -8.59 0.75
CA ARG A 69 1.26 -9.89 0.09
C ARG A 69 1.86 -9.72 -1.32
N TYR A 70 3.03 -10.30 -1.52
CA TYR A 70 3.78 -10.32 -2.77
C TYR A 70 3.66 -11.67 -3.45
N ASN A 71 3.73 -11.68 -4.78
CA ASN A 71 3.90 -12.92 -5.54
C ASN A 71 5.31 -13.48 -5.30
N LYS A 72 5.42 -14.79 -5.05
CA LYS A 72 6.70 -15.46 -4.86
C LYS A 72 7.36 -15.78 -6.20
N ALA A 73 8.70 -15.61 -6.27
CA ALA A 73 9.48 -15.79 -7.49
C ALA A 73 9.33 -17.16 -8.16
N ASP A 74 9.49 -18.19 -7.36
CA ASP A 74 9.71 -19.54 -7.89
C ASP A 74 8.41 -20.35 -7.98
N ASN A 75 7.30 -19.86 -7.39
CA ASN A 75 6.03 -20.57 -7.28
C ASN A 75 4.81 -19.65 -7.50
N PRO A 76 4.33 -19.50 -8.74
CA PRO A 76 3.10 -18.77 -9.03
C PRO A 76 1.91 -19.30 -8.21
N GLY A 77 1.17 -18.40 -7.55
CA GLY A 77 0.07 -18.75 -6.64
C GLY A 77 0.46 -18.86 -5.16
N GLU A 78 1.76 -18.90 -4.86
CA GLU A 78 2.28 -18.69 -3.50
C GLU A 78 2.57 -17.21 -3.24
N PHE A 79 2.42 -16.80 -1.98
CA PHE A 79 2.61 -15.43 -1.56
C PHE A 79 3.65 -15.33 -0.44
N LEU A 80 4.48 -14.28 -0.51
CA LEU A 80 5.32 -13.83 0.58
C LEU A 80 4.64 -12.65 1.28
N SER A 81 4.66 -12.64 2.61
CA SER A 81 4.11 -11.53 3.40
C SER A 81 5.24 -10.80 4.11
N TYR A 82 5.36 -9.50 3.88
CA TYR A 82 6.29 -8.63 4.60
C TYR A 82 5.55 -7.51 5.30
N GLN A 83 5.93 -7.27 6.55
CA GLN A 83 5.41 -6.19 7.36
C GLN A 83 6.26 -4.94 7.20
N GLU A 84 5.60 -3.79 7.05
CA GLU A 84 6.20 -2.46 7.02
C GLU A 84 5.56 -1.60 8.12
N PRO A 85 6.35 -0.83 8.89
CA PRO A 85 5.80 0.14 9.82
C PRO A 85 5.09 1.25 9.05
N ILE A 86 3.94 1.68 9.57
CA ILE A 86 3.20 2.83 9.08
C ILE A 86 3.68 4.08 9.84
N LEU A 87 3.95 3.94 11.14
CA LEU A 87 4.43 5.01 12.02
C LEU A 87 5.84 4.73 12.56
N ALA A 88 6.61 5.78 12.82
CA ALA A 88 7.81 5.72 13.66
C ALA A 88 7.73 6.80 14.74
N ASN A 89 7.66 6.41 16.01
CA ASN A 89 7.47 7.34 17.14
C ASN A 89 6.26 8.28 16.92
N ASP A 90 5.11 7.71 16.53
CA ASP A 90 3.87 8.42 16.17
C ASP A 90 3.95 9.34 14.94
N GLU A 91 5.09 9.41 14.25
CA GLU A 91 5.23 10.16 13.01
C GLU A 91 4.91 9.29 11.77
N PRO A 92 4.09 9.79 10.83
CA PRO A 92 3.80 9.12 9.57
C PRO A 92 5.04 8.83 8.73
N LEU A 93 5.23 7.57 8.33
CA LEU A 93 6.26 7.17 7.37
C LEU A 93 5.80 7.30 5.91
N TRP A 94 4.54 7.66 5.69
CA TRP A 94 3.95 7.84 4.36
C TRP A 94 3.95 9.30 3.91
N PHE A 95 4.10 9.49 2.61
CA PHE A 95 4.04 10.77 1.94
C PHE A 95 2.63 11.02 1.40
N LYS A 96 2.09 12.21 1.65
CA LYS A 96 0.89 12.71 0.98
C LYS A 96 1.25 13.34 -0.35
N HIS A 97 0.28 13.44 -1.26
CA HIS A 97 0.50 14.15 -2.51
C HIS A 97 0.83 15.63 -2.24
N PRO A 98 1.93 16.19 -2.77
CA PRO A 98 2.43 17.51 -2.38
C PRO A 98 1.49 18.67 -2.75
N LYS A 99 0.76 18.57 -3.86
CA LYS A 99 -0.21 19.58 -4.31
C LYS A 99 -1.63 19.37 -3.76
N LEU A 100 -2.18 18.16 -3.90
CA LEU A 100 -3.54 17.82 -3.50
C LEU A 100 -3.69 17.62 -1.97
N GLY A 101 -2.63 17.22 -1.26
CA GLY A 101 -2.66 17.07 0.19
C GLY A 101 -3.80 16.16 0.66
N LYS A 102 -4.72 16.70 1.47
CA LYS A 102 -5.87 15.98 2.04
C LYS A 102 -7.00 15.73 1.04
N THR A 103 -7.02 16.38 -0.12
CA THR A 103 -8.09 16.17 -1.12
C THR A 103 -7.83 14.94 -2.00
N ALA A 104 -6.68 14.29 -1.85
CA ALA A 104 -6.32 13.06 -2.56
C ALA A 104 -6.41 11.86 -1.61
N ASP A 105 -7.17 10.84 -1.99
CA ASP A 105 -7.23 9.58 -1.26
C ASP A 105 -6.07 8.64 -1.60
N PHE A 106 -4.84 9.11 -1.53
CA PHE A 106 -3.72 8.20 -1.66
C PHE A 106 -2.47 8.74 -1.00
N VAL A 107 -1.65 7.79 -0.59
CA VAL A 107 -0.37 8.03 0.06
C VAL A 107 0.67 7.11 -0.56
N ALA A 108 1.94 7.45 -0.35
CA ALA A 108 3.07 6.60 -0.71
C ALA A 108 3.87 6.26 0.56
N LEU A 109 3.92 4.99 0.95
CA LEU A 109 4.79 4.50 2.02
C LEU A 109 6.05 3.90 1.40
N LYS A 110 7.24 4.32 1.85
CA LYS A 110 8.51 3.77 1.33
C LYS A 110 8.67 2.33 1.79
N LEU A 111 8.96 1.42 0.87
CA LEU A 111 9.25 0.02 1.19
C LEU A 111 10.70 -0.16 1.63
N THR A 112 10.90 -1.02 2.62
CA THR A 112 12.20 -1.38 3.20
C THR A 112 12.46 -2.88 3.19
N ASN A 113 11.42 -3.71 3.04
CA ASN A 113 11.50 -5.16 3.16
C ASN A 113 10.70 -5.87 2.06
N SER A 114 11.40 -6.49 1.11
CA SER A 114 10.77 -7.34 0.09
C SER A 114 11.73 -8.38 -0.55
N PRO A 115 12.61 -9.07 0.22
CA PRO A 115 13.53 -10.05 -0.36
C PRO A 115 12.76 -11.21 -1.01
N GLY A 116 13.19 -11.70 -2.17
CA GLY A 116 12.56 -12.85 -2.85
C GLY A 116 11.15 -12.60 -3.43
N ALA A 117 10.60 -11.39 -3.28
CA ALA A 117 9.34 -11.00 -3.89
C ALA A 117 9.51 -10.70 -5.39
N ILE A 118 8.58 -11.18 -6.23
CA ILE A 118 8.39 -10.61 -7.57
C ILE A 118 7.58 -9.33 -7.40
N ILE A 119 8.13 -8.25 -7.93
CA ILE A 119 7.48 -6.94 -7.94
C ILE A 119 7.36 -6.47 -9.39
N HIS A 120 6.14 -6.15 -9.80
CA HIS A 120 5.85 -5.49 -11.06
C HIS A 120 5.47 -4.03 -10.76
N PRO A 121 6.45 -3.13 -10.55
CA PRO A 121 6.12 -1.79 -10.11
C PRO A 121 5.50 -0.97 -11.25
N ILE A 122 4.54 -0.14 -10.90
CA ILE A 122 3.97 0.87 -11.79
C ILE A 122 4.91 2.08 -11.80
N ASP A 123 5.24 2.57 -12.99
CA ASP A 123 5.80 3.91 -13.14
C ASP A 123 4.64 4.90 -13.29
N PRO A 124 4.38 5.78 -12.31
CA PRO A 124 3.26 6.71 -12.36
C PRO A 124 3.35 7.71 -13.53
N VAL A 125 4.54 7.89 -14.12
CA VAL A 125 4.75 8.77 -15.28
C VAL A 125 4.45 8.04 -16.59
N SER A 126 4.55 6.70 -16.61
CA SER A 126 4.33 5.88 -17.81
C SER A 126 2.88 5.45 -17.99
N VAL A 127 2.04 5.54 -16.95
CA VAL A 127 0.59 5.32 -17.09
C VAL A 127 0.02 6.51 -17.84
N GLY A 128 -0.27 6.29 -19.12
CA GLY A 128 -0.84 7.31 -20.01
C GLY A 128 -2.09 7.97 -19.41
N VAL A 129 -2.41 9.17 -19.89
CA VAL A 129 -3.64 9.86 -19.51
C VAL A 129 -4.82 8.95 -19.90
N PRO A 130 -5.70 8.56 -18.96
CA PRO A 130 -6.92 7.85 -19.31
C PRO A 130 -7.72 8.70 -20.28
N THR A 131 -7.83 8.27 -21.54
CA THR A 131 -8.75 8.89 -22.51
C THR A 131 -10.14 8.36 -22.22
N LYS A 132 -11.12 9.28 -22.10
CA LYS A 132 -12.54 8.93 -22.02
C LYS A 132 -13.02 8.23 -23.28
#